data_AF-A0A8T2H2I7-F1
#
_entry.id   AF-A0A8T2H2I7-F1
#
_cell.length_a   1.000
_cell.length_b   1.000
_cell.length_c   1.000
_cell.angle_alpha   90.00
_cell.angle_beta   90.00
_cell.angle_gamma   90.00
#
_symmetry.space_group_name_H-M   'P 1'
#
loop_
_entity.id
_entity.type
_entity.pdbx_description
1 polymer ?
#
loop_
_entity_poly.entity_id
_entity_poly.type
_entity_poly.pdbx_seq_one_letter_code
_entity_poly.pdbx_strand_id
1 'polypeptide(L)'
;MAKISSASCFRAIFLGALIILCLPHPSTGVPLEELERAIAILRVRGRALFANAIITSDLLFDLLSDESLTLFAPTDSMLFDLDMTHSLPFYVSTLRLHSVPLRLSLSGLRSLPNSSSLPTLLPSHRLLLTKHSSSNDSIFLDGVQLLIPGLFDGQHIAVHGLADLLPLTAPSSPNRLVEDSAALAKSPWFLGSKFSPAPEPYFAFMDLSPAESPSVEEVSPSPSWGEEDFIVGDEGGPLDGRNNGF
;
A
#
# COMPACT_ATOMS: atom_id res chain seq x y z
N MET A 1 -10.80 67.80 17.52
CA MET A 1 -11.63 66.69 16.97
C MET A 1 -11.19 66.42 15.54
N ALA A 2 -10.43 65.35 15.30
CA ALA A 2 -9.95 65.01 13.96
C ALA A 2 -11.02 64.24 13.19
N LYS A 3 -11.47 64.77 12.03
CA LYS A 3 -12.39 64.09 11.10
C LYS A 3 -11.62 63.04 10.32
N ILE A 4 -11.82 61.78 10.67
CA ILE A 4 -11.33 60.65 9.88
C ILE A 4 -12.15 60.60 8.59
N SER A 5 -11.49 60.75 7.45
CA SER A 5 -12.12 60.75 6.12
C SER A 5 -12.56 59.33 5.74
N SER A 6 -13.82 59.17 5.34
CA SER A 6 -14.45 57.90 4.93
C SER A 6 -13.65 57.15 3.86
N ALA A 7 -12.95 57.89 2.98
CA ALA A 7 -12.08 57.31 1.95
C ALA A 7 -10.83 56.60 2.53
N SER A 8 -10.28 57.09 3.64
CA SER A 8 -9.14 56.47 4.31
C SER A 8 -9.52 55.15 4.98
N CYS A 9 -10.74 55.05 5.52
CA CYS A 9 -11.27 53.81 6.08
C CYS A 9 -11.47 52.75 4.99
N PHE A 10 -12.02 53.14 3.84
CA PHE A 10 -12.24 52.21 2.73
C PHE A 10 -10.93 51.63 2.17
N ARG A 11 -9.88 52.46 2.06
CA ARG A 11 -8.56 52.01 1.63
C ARG A 11 -7.90 51.07 2.65
N ALA A 12 -8.06 51.33 3.95
CA ALA A 12 -7.54 50.46 4.99
C ALA A 12 -8.23 49.09 5.00
N ILE A 13 -9.56 49.06 4.81
CA ILE A 13 -10.34 47.82 4.71
C ILE A 13 -9.95 47.04 3.45
N PHE A 14 -9.79 47.72 2.31
CA PHE A 14 -9.39 47.07 1.06
C PHE A 14 -7.97 46.49 1.13
N LEU A 15 -7.02 47.23 1.72
CA LEU A 15 -5.66 46.73 1.95
C LEU A 15 -5.66 45.56 2.94
N GLY A 16 -6.46 45.63 4.02
CA GLY A 16 -6.61 44.53 4.96
C GLY A 16 -7.20 43.27 4.30
N ALA A 17 -8.22 43.41 3.48
CA ALA A 17 -8.81 42.29 2.73
C ALA A 17 -7.82 41.70 1.71
N LEU A 18 -7.04 42.53 1.03
CA LEU A 18 -5.99 42.07 0.11
C LEU A 18 -4.88 41.31 0.86
N ILE A 19 -4.49 41.78 2.05
CA ILE A 19 -3.51 41.09 2.90
C ILE A 19 -4.08 39.75 3.40
N ILE A 20 -5.36 39.68 3.77
CA ILE A 20 -6.03 38.42 4.15
C ILE A 20 -6.12 37.44 2.98
N LEU A 21 -6.38 37.92 1.76
CA LEU A 21 -6.37 37.11 0.54
C LEU A 21 -4.96 36.65 0.11
N CYS A 22 -3.93 37.39 0.50
CA CYS A 22 -2.53 37.07 0.21
C CYS A 22 -1.82 36.31 1.34
N LEU A 23 -2.45 36.15 2.51
CA LEU A 23 -1.94 35.29 3.56
C LEU A 23 -1.98 33.84 3.04
N PRO A 24 -0.87 33.09 3.07
CA PRO A 24 -0.90 31.68 2.74
C PRO A 24 -1.86 31.00 3.69
N HIS A 25 -2.98 30.51 3.17
CA HIS A 25 -3.84 29.62 3.94
C HIS A 25 -2.97 28.46 4.45
N PRO A 26 -3.16 27.98 5.68
CA PRO A 26 -2.55 26.72 6.08
C PRO A 26 -3.02 25.69 5.07
N SER A 27 -2.12 25.34 4.16
CA SER A 27 -2.30 24.26 3.22
C SER A 27 -2.38 23.01 4.07
N THR A 28 -3.60 22.58 4.33
CA THR A 28 -3.84 21.30 4.99
C THR A 28 -3.55 20.26 3.93
N GLY A 29 -2.46 19.51 4.10
CA GLY A 29 -2.20 18.31 3.32
C GLY A 29 -3.38 17.35 3.35
N VAL A 30 -3.33 16.31 2.52
CA VAL A 30 -4.42 15.36 2.33
C VAL A 30 -4.99 14.88 3.68
N PRO A 31 -6.31 14.97 3.90
CA PRO A 31 -6.91 14.55 5.15
C PRO A 31 -6.77 13.03 5.35
N LEU A 32 -6.30 12.62 6.53
CA LEU A 32 -6.06 11.21 6.88
C LEU A 32 -7.29 10.33 6.62
N GLU A 33 -8.47 10.79 6.98
CA GLU A 33 -9.76 10.11 6.77
C GLU A 33 -10.04 9.81 5.28
N GLU A 34 -9.58 10.67 4.37
CA GLU A 34 -9.70 10.43 2.93
C GLU A 34 -8.69 9.39 2.46
N LEU A 35 -7.46 9.45 2.97
CA LEU A 35 -6.44 8.44 2.68
C LEU A 35 -6.87 7.06 3.18
N GLU A 36 -7.41 6.95 4.39
CA GLU A 36 -7.89 5.67 4.94
C GLU A 36 -9.02 5.06 4.10
N ARG A 37 -9.94 5.88 3.59
CA ARG A 37 -10.96 5.42 2.64
C ARG A 37 -10.36 4.93 1.33
N ALA A 38 -9.38 5.64 0.77
CA ALA A 38 -8.67 5.20 -0.43
C ALA A 38 -7.95 3.86 -0.21
N ILE A 39 -7.29 3.69 0.94
CA ILE A 39 -6.62 2.47 1.37
C ILE A 39 -7.60 1.29 1.52
N ALA A 40 -8.77 1.53 2.13
CA ALA A 40 -9.80 0.51 2.27
C ALA A 40 -10.30 0.03 0.89
N ILE A 41 -10.49 0.96 -0.04
CA ILE A 41 -10.90 0.62 -1.41
C ILE A 41 -9.82 -0.17 -2.15
N LEU A 42 -8.54 0.20 -2.04
CA LEU A 42 -7.44 -0.57 -2.61
C LEU A 42 -7.45 -2.02 -2.15
N ARG A 43 -7.63 -2.26 -0.84
CA ARG A 43 -7.70 -3.62 -0.27
C ARG A 43 -8.85 -4.44 -0.85
N VAL A 44 -10.06 -3.88 -0.92
CA VAL A 44 -11.25 -4.58 -1.43
C VAL A 44 -11.21 -4.81 -2.95
N ARG A 45 -10.39 -4.03 -3.68
CA ARG A 45 -10.27 -4.10 -5.15
C ARG A 45 -9.07 -4.90 -5.65
N GLY A 46 -8.45 -5.73 -4.79
CA GLY A 46 -7.33 -6.60 -5.18
C GLY A 46 -6.02 -5.83 -5.38
N ARG A 47 -5.83 -4.77 -4.59
CA ARG A 47 -4.62 -3.93 -4.53
C ARG A 47 -4.13 -3.80 -3.09
N ALA A 48 -4.24 -4.89 -2.34
CA ALA A 48 -3.99 -4.92 -0.90
C ALA A 48 -2.50 -4.74 -0.59
N LEU A 49 -1.59 -5.23 -1.44
CA LEU A 49 -0.17 -5.05 -1.23
C LEU A 49 0.23 -3.59 -1.39
N PHE A 50 -0.34 -2.88 -2.37
CA PHE A 50 -0.08 -1.44 -2.52
C PHE A 50 -0.60 -0.65 -1.32
N ALA A 51 -1.80 -0.96 -0.85
CA ALA A 51 -2.36 -0.36 0.37
C ALA A 51 -1.47 -0.58 1.60
N ASN A 52 -0.98 -1.81 1.80
CA ASN A 52 -0.11 -2.12 2.92
C ASN A 52 1.26 -1.44 2.77
N ALA A 53 1.84 -1.46 1.58
CA ALA A 53 3.11 -0.80 1.27
C ALA A 53 3.08 0.70 1.57
N ILE A 54 1.96 1.38 1.26
CA ILE A 54 1.76 2.78 1.66
C ILE A 54 1.83 2.92 3.18
N ILE A 55 1.05 2.13 3.93
CA ILE A 55 0.95 2.24 5.39
C ILE A 55 2.28 1.90 6.10
N THR A 56 3.05 0.95 5.57
CA THR A 56 4.25 0.43 6.24
C THR A 56 5.55 1.08 5.79
N SER A 57 5.51 2.06 4.88
CA SER A 57 6.71 2.74 4.37
C SER A 57 6.63 4.25 4.55
N ASP A 58 7.77 4.92 4.33
CA ASP A 58 7.87 6.37 4.41
C ASP A 58 6.99 7.10 3.38
N LEU A 59 6.46 6.38 2.37
CA LEU A 59 5.49 6.94 1.42
C LEU A 59 4.27 7.53 2.12
N LEU A 60 3.81 6.95 3.25
CA LEU A 60 2.67 7.50 4.01
C LEU A 60 2.87 8.98 4.35
N PHE A 61 4.06 9.35 4.82
CA PHE A 61 4.37 10.72 5.21
C PHE A 61 4.50 11.64 4.00
N ASP A 62 5.05 11.14 2.89
CA ASP A 62 5.08 11.88 1.63
C ASP A 62 3.65 12.20 1.17
N LEU A 63 2.73 11.22 1.18
CA LEU A 63 1.34 11.42 0.78
C LEU A 63 0.59 12.41 1.69
N LEU A 64 0.78 12.35 3.00
CA LEU A 64 0.12 13.27 3.94
C LEU A 64 0.67 14.69 3.87
N SER A 65 1.85 14.88 3.28
CA SER A 65 2.49 16.20 3.14
C SER A 65 2.01 16.97 1.92
N ASP A 66 1.44 16.30 0.91
CA ASP A 66 0.93 16.93 -0.30
C ASP A 66 -0.54 17.35 -0.16
N GLU A 67 -0.94 18.40 -0.89
CA GLU A 67 -2.33 18.90 -0.91
C GLU A 67 -3.27 18.03 -1.74
N SER A 68 -2.75 17.41 -2.80
CA SER A 68 -3.55 16.71 -3.78
C SER A 68 -2.72 15.64 -4.49
N LEU A 69 -3.32 14.47 -4.70
CA LEU A 69 -2.59 13.28 -5.11
C LEU A 69 -3.36 12.45 -6.13
N THR A 70 -2.61 11.78 -6.99
CA THR A 70 -3.10 10.63 -7.76
C THR A 70 -2.23 9.43 -7.49
N LEU A 71 -2.87 8.33 -7.06
CA LEU A 71 -2.20 7.06 -6.84
C LEU A 71 -2.48 6.12 -8.02
N PHE A 72 -1.42 5.64 -8.66
CA PHE A 72 -1.49 4.64 -9.70
C PHE A 72 -1.14 3.28 -9.10
N ALA A 73 -2.14 2.53 -8.67
CA ALA A 73 -1.92 1.26 -8.00
C ALA A 73 -1.46 0.20 -9.02
N PRO A 74 -0.32 -0.48 -8.85
CA PRO A 74 0.06 -1.69 -9.60
C PRO A 74 -0.71 -2.91 -9.08
N THR A 75 -0.68 -4.06 -9.76
CA THR A 75 -1.33 -5.28 -9.25
C THR A 75 -0.56 -5.87 -8.07
N ASP A 76 -1.24 -6.66 -7.23
CA ASP A 76 -0.58 -7.32 -6.09
C ASP A 76 0.52 -8.30 -6.55
N SER A 77 0.36 -8.98 -7.69
CA SER A 77 1.41 -9.85 -8.25
C SER A 77 2.69 -9.08 -8.56
N MET A 78 2.58 -7.90 -9.18
CA MET A 78 3.75 -7.10 -9.55
C MET A 78 4.47 -6.52 -8.33
N LEU A 79 3.74 -6.13 -7.29
CA LEU A 79 4.39 -5.68 -6.04
C LEU A 79 5.02 -6.82 -5.27
N PHE A 80 4.43 -8.02 -5.29
CA PHE A 80 5.03 -9.20 -4.70
C PHE A 80 6.37 -9.54 -5.38
N ASP A 81 6.39 -9.56 -6.71
CA ASP A 81 7.61 -9.84 -7.48
C ASP A 81 8.69 -8.77 -7.23
N LEU A 82 8.30 -7.48 -7.14
CA LEU A 82 9.20 -6.39 -6.81
C LEU A 82 9.87 -6.58 -5.43
N ASP A 83 9.09 -6.92 -4.41
CA ASP A 83 9.56 -7.14 -3.04
C ASP A 83 10.54 -8.33 -2.95
N MET A 84 10.30 -9.39 -3.74
CA MET A 84 11.17 -10.58 -3.74
C MET A 84 12.48 -10.40 -4.51
N THR A 85 12.54 -9.44 -5.45
CA THR A 85 13.65 -9.32 -6.40
C THR A 85 14.54 -8.11 -6.18
N HIS A 86 14.07 -7.10 -5.43
CA HIS A 86 14.77 -5.83 -5.27
C HIS A 86 15.00 -5.46 -3.80
N SER A 87 15.91 -4.51 -3.57
CA SER A 87 16.18 -3.98 -2.24
C SER A 87 15.10 -3.02 -1.76
N LEU A 88 14.95 -2.88 -0.44
CA LEU A 88 13.97 -1.97 0.16
C LEU A 88 14.06 -0.51 -0.35
N PRO A 89 15.26 0.11 -0.54
CA PRO A 89 15.33 1.46 -1.11
C PRO A 89 14.78 1.55 -2.53
N PHE A 90 15.01 0.52 -3.36
CA PHE A 90 14.47 0.46 -4.72
C PHE A 90 12.95 0.24 -4.71
N TYR A 91 12.46 -0.61 -3.81
CA TYR A 91 11.05 -0.84 -3.58
C TYR A 91 10.32 0.47 -3.23
N VAL A 92 10.77 1.21 -2.21
CA VAL A 92 10.16 2.49 -1.80
C VAL A 92 10.26 3.55 -2.90
N SER A 93 11.39 3.62 -3.61
CA SER A 93 11.54 4.54 -4.75
C SER A 93 10.52 4.23 -5.85
N THR A 94 10.26 2.95 -6.11
CA THR A 94 9.25 2.51 -7.08
C THR A 94 7.85 2.87 -6.59
N LEU A 95 7.53 2.74 -5.30
CA LEU A 95 6.23 3.18 -4.77
C LEU A 95 6.02 4.70 -4.96
N ARG A 96 7.07 5.50 -4.77
CA ARG A 96 7.03 6.96 -5.02
C ARG A 96 6.79 7.29 -6.50
N LEU A 97 7.29 6.49 -7.43
CA LEU A 97 7.03 6.63 -8.86
C LEU A 97 5.53 6.44 -9.20
N HIS A 98 4.81 5.63 -8.41
CA HIS A 98 3.37 5.36 -8.58
C HIS A 98 2.47 6.44 -7.95
N SER A 99 3.05 7.54 -7.47
CA SER A 99 2.34 8.62 -6.79
C SER A 99 2.63 9.95 -7.47
N VAL A 100 1.58 10.70 -7.82
CA VAL A 100 1.66 12.00 -8.51
C VAL A 100 1.11 13.10 -7.59
N PRO A 101 1.87 14.18 -7.30
CA PRO A 101 1.44 15.32 -6.45
C PRO A 101 0.47 16.26 -7.19
N LEU A 102 -0.52 15.68 -7.85
CA LEU A 102 -1.61 16.39 -8.51
C LEU A 102 -2.82 15.46 -8.52
N ARG A 103 -3.98 15.94 -8.08
CA ARG A 103 -5.23 15.18 -8.21
C ARG A 103 -5.74 15.20 -9.65
N LEU A 104 -5.72 14.03 -10.28
CA LEU A 104 -6.15 13.79 -11.65
C LEU A 104 -7.25 12.74 -11.63
N SER A 105 -8.51 13.18 -11.74
CA SER A 105 -9.62 12.26 -11.99
C SER A 105 -9.49 11.62 -13.37
N LEU A 106 -10.35 10.65 -13.68
CA LEU A 106 -10.40 10.05 -15.02
C LEU A 106 -10.62 11.14 -16.09
N SER A 107 -11.59 12.03 -15.87
CA SER A 107 -11.85 13.14 -16.79
C SER A 107 -10.64 14.09 -16.90
N GLY A 108 -9.91 14.31 -15.81
CA GLY A 108 -8.65 15.06 -15.81
C GLY A 108 -7.56 14.39 -16.66
N LEU A 109 -7.36 13.09 -16.52
CA LEU A 109 -6.42 12.34 -17.37
C LEU A 109 -6.82 12.39 -18.85
N ARG A 110 -8.13 12.31 -19.15
CA ARG A 110 -8.67 12.43 -20.50
C ARG A 110 -8.53 13.83 -21.10
N SER A 111 -8.53 14.89 -20.29
CA SER A 111 -8.39 16.27 -20.80
C SER A 111 -6.95 16.68 -21.10
N LEU A 112 -5.96 16.01 -20.50
CA LEU A 112 -4.54 16.28 -20.77
C LEU A 112 -4.16 16.04 -22.25
N PRO A 113 -3.25 16.80 -22.85
CA PRO A 113 -2.77 16.51 -24.19
C PRO A 113 -2.04 15.15 -24.25
N ASN A 114 -1.99 14.55 -25.43
CA ASN A 114 -1.16 13.35 -25.63
C ASN A 114 0.32 13.70 -25.40
N SER A 115 1.10 12.75 -24.89
CA SER A 115 2.50 12.94 -24.48
C SER A 115 2.70 13.95 -23.35
N SER A 116 1.71 14.08 -22.45
CA SER A 116 1.83 14.92 -21.26
C SER A 116 2.83 14.32 -20.27
N SER A 117 3.69 15.16 -19.69
CA SER A 117 4.64 14.75 -18.68
C SER A 117 4.11 15.07 -17.28
N LEU A 118 3.91 14.07 -16.44
CA LEU A 118 3.39 14.18 -15.08
C LEU A 118 4.52 14.12 -14.05
N PRO A 119 4.56 14.99 -13.03
CA PRO A 119 5.51 14.85 -11.92
C PRO A 119 5.19 13.61 -11.09
N THR A 120 6.16 13.09 -10.33
CA THR A 120 5.93 12.03 -9.33
C THR A 120 6.55 12.42 -7.99
N LEU A 121 6.23 11.66 -6.93
CA LEU A 121 6.89 11.78 -5.63
C LEU A 121 8.31 11.23 -5.62
N LEU A 122 8.73 10.55 -6.69
CA LEU A 122 10.13 10.19 -6.88
C LEU A 122 10.85 11.37 -7.56
N PRO A 123 11.81 12.03 -6.89
CA PRO A 123 12.50 13.18 -7.47
C PRO A 123 13.11 12.87 -8.82
N SER A 124 13.04 13.85 -9.73
CA SER A 124 13.59 13.78 -11.09
C SER A 124 12.99 12.70 -12.00
N HIS A 125 11.93 12.01 -11.58
CA HIS A 125 11.20 11.05 -12.41
C HIS A 125 9.81 11.60 -12.74
N ARG A 126 9.46 11.55 -14.02
CA ARG A 126 8.20 12.04 -14.56
C ARG A 126 7.58 10.96 -15.42
N LEU A 127 6.27 10.77 -15.31
CA LEU A 127 5.54 9.81 -16.12
C LEU A 127 5.14 10.45 -17.45
N LEU A 128 5.27 9.71 -18.53
CA LEU A 128 4.74 10.08 -19.83
C LEU A 128 3.35 9.49 -20.02
N LEU A 129 2.35 10.36 -20.05
CA LEU A 129 0.99 10.00 -20.41
C LEU A 129 0.85 9.91 -21.92
N THR A 130 0.42 8.75 -22.40
CA THR A 130 0.10 8.53 -23.81
C THR A 130 -1.32 8.03 -24.00
N LYS A 131 -1.91 8.40 -25.15
CA LYS A 131 -3.26 8.01 -25.58
C LYS A 131 -3.14 7.41 -26.97
N HIS A 132 -3.70 6.23 -27.15
CA HIS A 132 -3.68 5.58 -28.44
C HIS A 132 -4.83 6.10 -29.32
N SER A 133 -4.54 6.44 -30.58
CA SER A 133 -5.51 7.14 -31.44
C SER A 133 -6.65 6.25 -31.92
N SER A 134 -6.51 4.93 -31.84
CA SER A 134 -7.53 3.96 -32.31
C SER A 134 -8.56 3.61 -31.24
N SER A 135 -8.25 3.85 -29.96
CA SER A 135 -9.15 3.67 -28.83
C SER A 135 -9.19 4.96 -28.03
N ASN A 136 -10.22 5.78 -28.25
CA ASN A 136 -10.43 7.08 -27.61
C ASN A 136 -10.40 7.07 -26.06
N ASP A 137 -10.34 5.88 -25.45
CA ASP A 137 -10.46 5.70 -24.01
C ASP A 137 -9.24 5.05 -23.32
N SER A 138 -8.27 4.53 -24.07
CA SER A 138 -7.10 3.87 -23.46
C SER A 138 -6.02 4.90 -23.10
N ILE A 139 -5.69 4.95 -21.81
CA ILE A 139 -4.62 5.80 -21.25
C ILE A 139 -3.46 4.89 -20.82
N PHE A 140 -2.25 5.32 -21.10
CA PHE A 140 -1.02 4.64 -20.69
C PHE A 140 -0.09 5.62 -19.97
N LEU A 141 0.64 5.13 -18.98
CA LEU A 141 1.68 5.86 -18.25
C LEU A 141 2.99 5.09 -18.40
N ASP A 142 3.98 5.69 -19.04
CA ASP A 142 5.25 5.03 -19.39
C ASP A 142 5.07 3.66 -20.06
N GLY A 143 4.05 3.56 -20.93
CA GLY A 143 3.69 2.32 -21.64
C GLY A 143 2.83 1.35 -20.83
N VAL A 144 2.57 1.59 -19.55
CA VAL A 144 1.69 0.76 -18.72
C VAL A 144 0.24 1.22 -18.82
N GLN A 145 -0.67 0.30 -19.13
CA GLN A 145 -2.09 0.61 -19.31
C GLN A 145 -2.77 0.95 -17.97
N LEU A 146 -3.61 1.99 -18.00
CA LEU A 146 -4.59 2.27 -16.96
C LEU A 146 -5.75 1.26 -17.04
N LEU A 147 -5.67 0.17 -16.28
CA LEU A 147 -6.59 -0.96 -16.34
C LEU A 147 -7.93 -0.68 -15.64
N ILE A 148 -7.88 -0.07 -14.46
CA ILE A 148 -9.08 0.16 -13.61
C ILE A 148 -9.13 1.65 -13.26
N PRO A 149 -9.67 2.51 -14.13
CA PRO A 149 -9.75 3.93 -13.83
C PRO A 149 -10.76 4.21 -12.71
N GLY A 150 -10.45 5.17 -11.82
CA GLY A 150 -11.40 5.67 -10.83
C GLY A 150 -11.73 4.65 -9.74
N LEU A 151 -10.72 3.92 -9.26
CA LEU A 151 -10.86 3.04 -8.08
C LEU A 151 -11.40 3.84 -6.89
N PHE A 152 -10.88 5.05 -6.68
CA PHE A 152 -11.35 6.00 -5.68
C PHE A 152 -11.29 7.42 -6.26
N ASP A 153 -12.32 8.21 -6.01
CA ASP A 153 -12.42 9.61 -6.48
C ASP A 153 -12.87 10.48 -5.28
N GLY A 154 -11.89 10.91 -4.49
CA GLY A 154 -12.06 11.77 -3.32
C GLY A 154 -11.86 13.25 -3.67
N GLN A 155 -11.85 14.15 -2.69
CA GLN A 155 -11.64 15.58 -2.94
C GLN A 155 -10.17 15.93 -3.19
N HIS A 156 -9.24 15.24 -2.52
CA HIS A 156 -7.80 15.46 -2.59
C HIS A 156 -7.08 14.28 -3.26
N ILE A 157 -7.61 13.06 -3.16
CA ILE A 157 -7.00 11.85 -3.71
C ILE A 157 -7.85 11.30 -4.86
N ALA A 158 -7.19 10.99 -5.97
CA ALA A 158 -7.71 10.09 -7.00
C ALA A 158 -6.88 8.79 -7.03
N VAL A 159 -7.52 7.65 -7.28
CA VAL A 159 -6.82 6.35 -7.40
C VAL A 159 -7.24 5.67 -8.69
N HIS A 160 -6.24 5.17 -9.41
CA HIS A 160 -6.45 4.38 -10.62
C HIS A 160 -5.59 3.11 -10.58
N GLY A 161 -6.13 1.99 -11.03
CA GLY A 161 -5.42 0.74 -11.14
C GLY A 161 -4.67 0.63 -12.47
N LEU A 162 -3.39 0.29 -12.42
CA LEU A 162 -2.56 -0.09 -13.54
C LEU A 162 -2.63 -1.59 -13.82
N ALA A 163 -2.32 -1.95 -15.07
CA ALA A 163 -2.14 -3.34 -15.49
C ALA A 163 -0.82 -3.94 -14.99
N ASP A 164 0.22 -3.12 -14.83
CA ASP A 164 1.59 -3.53 -14.53
C ASP A 164 2.29 -2.52 -13.60
N LEU A 165 3.54 -2.77 -13.26
CA LEU A 165 4.44 -1.88 -12.51
C LEU A 165 5.03 -0.81 -13.42
N LEU A 166 5.08 0.43 -12.94
CA LEU A 166 5.81 1.50 -13.64
C LEU A 166 7.33 1.20 -13.62
N PRO A 167 8.01 1.23 -14.78
CA PRO A 167 9.40 0.84 -14.89
C PRO A 167 10.31 1.91 -14.28
N LEU A 168 10.86 1.63 -13.09
CA LEU A 168 11.96 2.43 -12.56
C LEU A 168 13.26 1.96 -13.21
N THR A 169 13.74 2.70 -14.21
CA THR A 169 15.06 2.44 -14.78
C THR A 169 16.11 2.87 -13.76
N ALA A 170 16.83 1.91 -13.17
CA ALA A 170 18.02 2.25 -12.38
C ALA A 170 18.95 3.10 -13.26
N PRO A 171 19.56 4.18 -12.75
CA PRO A 171 20.44 5.02 -13.55
C PRO A 171 21.53 4.15 -14.18
N SER A 172 21.42 3.92 -15.48
CA SER A 172 22.47 3.23 -16.22
C SER A 172 23.70 4.13 -16.14
N SER A 173 24.76 3.67 -15.47
CA SER A 173 26.05 4.36 -15.47
C SER A 173 26.44 4.70 -16.92
N PRO A 174 26.72 5.96 -17.27
CA PRO A 174 27.03 6.35 -18.63
C PRO A 174 28.49 6.00 -18.92
N ASN A 175 28.76 4.72 -19.21
CA ASN A 175 29.89 4.28 -20.04
C ASN A 175 29.86 2.75 -20.22
N ARG A 176 29.13 2.28 -21.23
CA ARG A 176 29.47 1.04 -21.93
C ARG A 176 29.15 1.23 -23.41
N LEU A 177 30.06 1.87 -24.13
CA LEU A 177 30.14 1.72 -25.58
C LEU A 177 31.38 0.88 -25.92
N VAL A 178 31.14 -0.06 -26.83
CA VAL A 178 32.05 -0.94 -27.58
C VAL A 178 32.37 -2.31 -26.94
N GLU A 179 31.57 -3.28 -27.38
CA GLU A 179 31.91 -4.64 -27.85
C GLU A 179 33.30 -5.22 -27.55
N ASP A 180 33.31 -6.40 -26.92
CA ASP A 180 33.87 -7.58 -27.60
C ASP A 180 33.10 -8.85 -27.21
N SER A 181 32.72 -9.60 -28.23
CA SER A 181 31.94 -10.82 -28.19
C SER A 181 32.81 -12.01 -27.79
N ALA A 182 32.93 -12.31 -26.49
CA ALA A 182 33.22 -13.65 -25.95
C ALA A 182 33.32 -13.65 -24.41
N ALA A 183 32.19 -13.79 -23.69
CA ALA A 183 32.23 -14.17 -22.27
C ALA A 183 30.91 -14.81 -21.80
N LEU A 184 30.56 -15.95 -22.38
CA LEU A 184 29.75 -16.94 -21.67
C LEU A 184 30.63 -17.58 -20.60
N ALA A 185 30.87 -16.89 -19.48
CA ALA A 185 31.51 -17.49 -18.31
C ALA A 185 31.26 -16.67 -17.03
N LYS A 186 30.41 -17.24 -16.17
CA LYS A 186 30.49 -17.20 -14.69
C LYS A 186 30.08 -15.88 -14.04
N SER A 187 28.86 -15.88 -13.50
CA SER A 187 28.37 -14.89 -12.54
C SER A 187 29.14 -14.96 -11.20
N PRO A 188 29.37 -13.83 -10.48
CA PRO A 188 30.33 -13.78 -9.36
C PRO A 188 29.75 -14.09 -7.96
N TRP A 189 28.55 -14.66 -7.82
CA TRP A 189 27.88 -14.77 -6.51
C TRP A 189 28.26 -15.99 -5.63
N PHE A 190 29.40 -16.63 -5.89
CA PHE A 190 29.91 -17.71 -5.03
C PHE A 190 31.21 -17.33 -4.33
N LEU A 191 31.15 -16.41 -3.37
CA LEU A 191 32.10 -16.41 -2.27
C LEU A 191 31.52 -15.74 -1.02
N GLY A 192 31.18 -16.55 -0.01
CA GLY A 192 30.97 -16.05 1.36
C GLY A 192 29.64 -16.41 2.02
N SER A 193 29.18 -17.65 1.95
CA SER A 193 28.10 -18.14 2.81
C SER A 193 28.62 -18.29 4.26
N LYS A 194 28.34 -17.29 5.12
CA LYS A 194 28.26 -17.48 6.57
C LYS A 194 26.81 -17.79 6.94
N PHE A 195 26.38 -19.01 6.66
CA PHE A 195 25.20 -19.59 7.29
C PHE A 195 25.64 -20.91 7.93
N SER A 196 25.19 -21.15 9.16
CA SER A 196 25.37 -22.45 9.82
C SER A 196 24.81 -23.56 8.93
N PRO A 197 25.47 -24.72 8.79
CA PRO A 197 24.92 -25.81 8.00
C PRO A 197 23.58 -26.26 8.58
N ALA A 198 22.63 -26.57 7.68
CA ALA A 198 21.37 -27.19 8.05
C ALA A 198 21.64 -28.54 8.74
N PRO A 199 20.86 -28.93 9.77
CA PRO A 199 20.99 -30.26 10.34
C PRO A 199 20.67 -31.32 9.26
N GLU A 200 21.51 -32.36 9.21
CA GLU A 200 21.43 -33.49 8.28
C GLU A 200 20.02 -34.09 8.18
N PRO A 201 19.59 -34.56 6.99
CA PRO A 201 18.29 -35.21 6.84
C PRO A 201 18.27 -36.54 7.60
N TYR A 202 17.19 -36.80 8.34
CA TYR A 202 16.97 -38.04 9.08
C TYR A 202 16.73 -39.20 8.11
N PHE A 203 17.78 -39.75 7.50
CA PHE A 203 17.74 -40.97 6.70
C PHE A 203 17.81 -42.19 7.63
N ALA A 204 16.73 -42.49 8.35
CA ALA A 204 16.61 -43.73 9.11
C ALA A 204 15.15 -44.19 9.21
N PHE A 205 14.46 -44.35 8.07
CA PHE A 205 13.29 -45.25 7.98
C PHE A 205 12.91 -45.55 6.52
N MET A 206 13.82 -46.11 5.73
CA MET A 206 13.50 -46.61 4.39
C MET A 206 14.01 -48.03 4.25
N ASP A 207 13.38 -48.96 4.98
CA ASP A 207 13.65 -50.39 4.77
C ASP A 207 12.46 -51.31 5.12
N LEU A 208 11.21 -50.84 4.97
CA LEU A 208 10.04 -51.73 5.00
C LEU A 208 9.13 -51.51 3.78
N SER A 209 9.05 -52.57 2.98
CA SER A 209 8.21 -52.73 1.78
C SER A 209 6.71 -52.80 2.15
N PRO A 210 5.78 -52.40 1.25
CA PRO A 210 4.39 -52.15 1.60
C PRO A 210 3.52 -53.42 1.49
N ALA A 211 2.98 -53.89 2.61
CA ALA A 211 1.77 -54.72 2.63
C ALA A 211 1.14 -54.79 4.02
N GLU A 212 -0.19 -54.82 4.00
CA GLU A 212 -1.12 -55.28 5.03
C GLU A 212 -1.89 -54.18 5.79
N SER A 213 -3.18 -54.09 5.44
CA SER A 213 -4.19 -53.29 6.11
C SER A 213 -4.46 -53.88 7.51
N PRO A 214 -4.45 -53.10 8.60
CA PRO A 214 -4.77 -53.65 9.89
C PRO A 214 -6.26 -53.98 9.98
N SER A 215 -6.54 -55.24 10.33
CA SER A 215 -7.86 -55.74 10.73
C SER A 215 -8.39 -54.97 11.94
N VAL A 216 -9.69 -54.66 11.93
CA VAL A 216 -10.42 -54.07 13.06
C VAL A 216 -10.43 -55.09 14.19
N GLU A 217 -9.63 -54.86 15.23
CA GLU A 217 -9.70 -55.61 16.48
C GLU A 217 -10.52 -54.78 17.48
N GLU A 218 -11.66 -55.33 17.89
CA GLU A 218 -12.50 -54.76 18.95
C GLU A 218 -11.70 -54.62 20.24
N VAL A 219 -11.57 -53.38 20.74
CA VAL A 219 -11.08 -53.12 22.09
C VAL A 219 -12.25 -52.69 22.97
N SER A 220 -12.46 -53.49 24.01
CA SER A 220 -13.48 -53.39 25.06
C SER A 220 -13.49 -52.04 25.79
N PRO A 221 -14.65 -51.59 26.33
CA PRO A 221 -14.76 -50.32 27.03
C PRO A 221 -14.04 -50.34 28.39
N SER A 222 -13.43 -49.19 28.73
CA SER A 222 -12.71 -48.94 29.98
C SER A 222 -13.62 -48.97 31.22
N PRO A 223 -13.08 -49.16 32.45
CA PRO A 223 -13.88 -49.39 33.65
C PRO A 223 -14.56 -48.12 34.17
N SER A 224 -15.79 -48.32 34.63
CA SER A 224 -16.62 -47.41 35.41
C SER A 224 -15.97 -47.08 36.77
N TRP A 225 -15.80 -45.79 37.07
CA TRP A 225 -15.57 -45.34 38.44
C TRP A 225 -16.90 -45.43 39.19
N GLY A 226 -16.94 -46.28 40.21
CA GLY A 226 -18.09 -46.48 41.07
C GLY A 226 -18.34 -45.28 41.99
N GLU A 227 -19.62 -44.96 42.10
CA GLU A 227 -20.32 -44.35 43.24
C GLU A 227 -20.04 -45.25 44.50
N GLU A 228 -20.09 -44.89 45.79
CA GLU A 228 -20.91 -44.02 46.65
C GLU A 228 -20.08 -43.82 47.96
N ASP A 229 -20.13 -42.71 48.73
CA ASP A 229 -21.13 -42.53 49.79
C ASP A 229 -21.14 -41.11 50.41
N PHE A 230 -22.34 -40.56 50.35
CA PHE A 230 -23.10 -39.64 51.21
C PHE A 230 -22.59 -39.24 52.63
N ILE A 231 -22.57 -37.92 52.92
CA ILE A 231 -23.17 -37.35 54.15
C ILE A 231 -23.82 -35.99 53.80
N VAL A 232 -25.11 -35.90 54.13
CA VAL A 232 -26.03 -34.75 53.97
C VAL A 232 -25.81 -33.71 55.06
N GLY A 233 -25.92 -32.44 54.66
CA GLY A 233 -26.13 -31.28 55.54
C GLY A 233 -27.08 -30.31 54.86
N ASP A 234 -28.36 -30.50 55.17
CA ASP A 234 -29.51 -29.64 54.88
C ASP A 234 -29.41 -28.29 55.63
N GLU A 235 -30.34 -27.40 55.31
CA GLU A 235 -30.79 -26.17 56.00
C GLU A 235 -30.67 -24.91 55.12
N GLY A 236 -31.76 -24.62 54.42
CA GLY A 236 -32.04 -23.31 53.81
C GLY A 236 -32.67 -22.31 54.78
N GLY A 237 -32.56 -21.01 54.47
CA GLY A 237 -33.35 -19.96 55.14
C GLY A 237 -32.77 -18.53 54.98
N PRO A 238 -33.58 -17.45 55.01
CA PRO A 238 -33.68 -16.59 53.83
C PRO A 238 -33.71 -15.05 54.05
N LEU A 239 -33.63 -14.31 52.92
CA LEU A 239 -34.08 -12.93 52.60
C LEU A 239 -33.59 -11.69 53.36
N ASP A 240 -32.88 -10.80 52.65
CA ASP A 240 -33.04 -9.34 52.60
C ASP A 240 -31.97 -8.74 51.64
N GLY A 241 -32.22 -7.81 50.71
CA GLY A 241 -33.27 -6.80 50.65
C GLY A 241 -32.69 -5.40 50.91
N ARG A 242 -31.72 -4.90 50.12
CA ARG A 242 -31.43 -3.46 50.12
C ARG A 242 -30.84 -2.89 48.82
N ASN A 243 -31.56 -1.87 48.38
CA ASN A 243 -31.41 -0.97 47.25
C ASN A 243 -30.36 0.14 47.51
N ASN A 244 -30.12 0.96 46.48
CA ASN A 244 -29.44 2.27 46.38
C ASN A 244 -27.99 2.15 45.86
N GLY A 245 -27.58 2.75 44.72
CA GLY A 245 -28.06 3.96 44.08
C GLY A 245 -27.32 5.18 44.63
N PHE A 246 -26.15 5.50 44.04
CA PHE A 246 -25.56 6.83 43.79
C PHE A 246 -24.38 6.66 42.82
#